data_AF-A0AAD7RE74-F1
#
_entry.id   AF-A0AAD7RE74-F1
#
_cell.length_a   1.000
_cell.length_b   1.000
_cell.length_c   1.000
_cell.angle_alpha   90.00
_cell.angle_beta   90.00
_cell.angle_gamma   90.00
#
_symmetry.space_group_name_H-M   'P 1'
#
loop_
_entity.id
_entity.type
_entity.pdbx_description
1 polymer ?
#
loop_
_entity_poly.entity_id
_entity_poly.type
_entity_poly.pdbx_seq_one_letter_code
_entity_poly.pdbx_strand_id
1 'polypeptide(L)'
;MEESSTYQPTVYNPVSRPQVYSRNKMNPTCSVLCSVQNGREVTLSWQREGETLNHTSSPDLSTLLSLPLEIEYNSAPYSCVVNNPVSNQTVTVKAEEYCFGNCTRDVVGYIMFVLRLVEFVLVTLAVGLLLHMYRVGRVLTQHR
;
A
#
# COMPACT_ATOMS: atom_id res chain seq x y z
N MET A 1 -28.13 -14.97 -57.78
CA MET A 1 -28.56 -14.63 -56.41
C MET A 1 -27.33 -14.06 -55.75
N GLU A 2 -27.27 -12.75 -55.56
CA GLU A 2 -26.11 -12.07 -54.98
C GLU A 2 -26.37 -11.88 -53.50
N GLU A 3 -25.61 -12.58 -52.67
CA GLU A 3 -25.77 -12.59 -51.22
C GLU A 3 -25.09 -11.34 -50.65
N SER A 4 -25.89 -10.30 -50.41
CA SER A 4 -25.43 -9.03 -49.84
C SER A 4 -25.12 -9.22 -48.35
N SER A 5 -23.86 -9.48 -48.01
CA SER A 5 -23.40 -9.50 -46.62
C SER A 5 -23.13 -8.07 -46.12
N THR A 6 -23.85 -7.65 -45.08
CA THR A 6 -23.63 -6.34 -44.43
C THR A 6 -22.64 -6.49 -43.29
N TYR A 7 -21.49 -5.84 -43.39
CA TYR A 7 -20.48 -5.78 -42.32
C TYR A 7 -20.78 -4.61 -41.37
N GLN A 8 -20.92 -4.87 -40.07
CA GLN A 8 -21.09 -3.85 -39.04
C GLN A 8 -19.84 -3.79 -38.14
N PRO A 9 -18.93 -2.83 -38.33
CA PRO A 9 -17.74 -2.72 -37.50
C PRO A 9 -18.10 -2.25 -36.09
N THR A 10 -17.53 -2.92 -35.08
CA THR A 10 -17.61 -2.48 -33.67
C THR A 10 -16.39 -1.64 -33.33
N VAL A 11 -16.60 -0.45 -32.78
CA VAL A 11 -15.52 0.46 -32.38
C VAL A 11 -15.24 0.33 -30.89
N TYR A 12 -13.96 0.19 -30.55
CA TYR A 12 -13.46 0.12 -29.18
C TYR A 12 -12.51 1.27 -28.89
N ASN A 13 -12.64 1.84 -27.71
CA ASN A 13 -11.65 2.78 -27.18
C ASN A 13 -10.60 2.01 -26.36
N PRO A 14 -9.33 2.48 -26.33
CA PRO A 14 -8.35 1.94 -25.41
C PRO A 14 -8.80 2.06 -23.96
N VAL A 15 -8.56 1.02 -23.15
CA VAL A 15 -8.88 1.03 -21.73
C VAL A 15 -7.96 1.98 -20.96
N SER A 16 -8.52 2.68 -19.99
CA SER A 16 -7.74 3.51 -19.07
C SER A 16 -6.97 2.64 -18.06
N ARG A 17 -5.88 3.18 -17.53
CA ARG A 17 -5.12 2.52 -16.45
C ARG A 17 -6.00 2.38 -15.19
N PRO A 18 -6.12 1.17 -14.61
CA PRO A 18 -6.87 0.99 -13.38
C PRO A 18 -6.23 1.74 -12.20
N GLN A 19 -7.07 2.14 -11.25
CA GLN A 19 -6.64 2.75 -9.99
C GLN A 19 -6.76 1.72 -8.87
N VAL A 20 -5.70 1.58 -8.07
CA VAL A 20 -5.68 0.64 -6.93
C VAL A 20 -5.51 1.43 -5.64
N TYR A 21 -6.34 1.13 -4.65
CA TYR A 21 -6.31 1.76 -3.33
C TYR A 21 -6.39 0.72 -2.22
N SER A 22 -5.71 1.01 -1.11
CA SER A 22 -5.85 0.25 0.13
C SER A 22 -7.06 0.75 0.91
N ARG A 23 -7.93 -0.15 1.37
CA ARG A 23 -9.09 0.19 2.20
C ARG A 23 -8.85 -0.08 3.67
N ASN A 24 -8.35 -1.27 4.01
CA ASN A 24 -8.13 -1.70 5.39
C ASN A 24 -6.76 -2.36 5.50
N LYS A 25 -6.02 -2.00 6.55
CA LYS A 25 -4.70 -2.56 6.89
C LYS A 25 -4.83 -3.28 8.22
N MET A 26 -4.92 -4.61 8.21
CA MET A 26 -5.16 -5.41 9.41
C MET A 26 -4.21 -6.60 9.45
N ASN A 27 -3.03 -6.42 10.03
CA ASN A 27 -2.00 -7.47 10.05
C ASN A 27 -2.57 -8.83 10.48
N PRO A 28 -2.38 -9.92 9.69
CA PRO A 28 -1.48 -10.07 8.53
C PRO A 28 -2.13 -9.82 7.15
N THR A 29 -3.40 -9.44 7.08
CA THR A 29 -4.16 -9.25 5.83
C THR A 29 -4.48 -7.78 5.55
N CYS A 30 -4.81 -7.49 4.30
CA CYS A 30 -5.15 -6.14 3.89
C CYS A 30 -6.11 -6.20 2.72
N SER A 31 -7.10 -5.31 2.72
CA SER A 31 -8.06 -5.19 1.62
C SER A 31 -7.59 -4.11 0.67
N VAL A 32 -7.40 -4.49 -0.59
CA VAL A 32 -7.19 -3.57 -1.71
C VAL A 32 -8.41 -3.58 -2.61
N LEU A 33 -8.64 -2.47 -3.31
CA LEU A 33 -9.69 -2.36 -4.30
C LEU A 33 -9.10 -1.79 -5.58
N CYS A 34 -9.35 -2.47 -6.69
CA CYS A 34 -9.03 -1.98 -8.02
C CYS A 34 -10.29 -1.44 -8.68
N SER A 35 -10.21 -0.26 -9.28
CA SER A 35 -11.34 0.38 -9.97
C SER A 35 -10.93 0.97 -11.31
N VAL A 36 -11.85 0.97 -12.27
CA VAL A 36 -11.65 1.57 -13.60
C VAL A 36 -12.99 2.02 -14.19
N GLN A 37 -12.97 3.08 -15.00
CA GLN A 37 -14.15 3.50 -15.76
C GLN A 37 -14.52 2.41 -16.77
N ASN A 38 -15.79 2.01 -16.80
CA ASN A 38 -16.23 1.00 -17.75
C ASN A 38 -16.22 1.54 -19.19
N GLY A 39 -16.26 0.60 -20.14
CA GLY A 39 -16.32 0.87 -21.56
C GLY A 39 -16.85 -0.37 -22.27
N ARG A 40 -16.78 -0.37 -23.60
CA ARG A 40 -17.27 -1.50 -24.39
C ARG A 40 -16.43 -2.74 -24.11
N GLU A 41 -17.09 -3.80 -23.62
CA GLU A 41 -16.51 -5.11 -23.35
C GLU A 41 -15.26 -5.05 -22.47
N VAL A 42 -15.29 -4.14 -21.48
CA VAL A 42 -14.21 -4.04 -20.51
C VAL A 42 -14.41 -5.11 -19.43
N THR A 43 -13.34 -5.86 -19.17
CA THR A 43 -13.24 -6.80 -18.05
C THR A 43 -12.17 -6.31 -17.08
N LEU A 44 -12.53 -6.25 -15.81
CA LEU A 44 -11.63 -5.96 -14.69
C LEU A 44 -11.36 -7.27 -13.94
N SER A 45 -10.10 -7.61 -13.70
CA SER A 45 -9.73 -8.89 -13.07
C SER A 45 -8.52 -8.79 -12.15
N TRP A 46 -8.47 -9.69 -11.18
CA TRP A 46 -7.28 -9.95 -10.38
C TRP A 46 -6.59 -11.20 -10.87
N GLN A 47 -5.27 -11.12 -11.01
CA GLN A 47 -4.42 -12.24 -11.37
C GLN A 47 -3.29 -12.42 -10.37
N ARG A 48 -2.85 -13.67 -10.18
CA ARG A 48 -1.64 -14.02 -9.43
C ARG A 48 -0.93 -15.13 -10.18
N GLU A 49 0.36 -14.96 -10.44
CA GLU A 49 1.19 -15.94 -11.15
C GLU A 49 0.63 -16.35 -12.53
N GLY A 50 -0.10 -15.44 -13.19
CA GLY A 50 -0.74 -15.68 -14.48
C GLY A 50 -2.14 -16.30 -14.40
N GLU A 51 -2.58 -16.76 -13.23
CA GLU A 51 -3.93 -17.28 -13.02
C GLU A 51 -4.90 -16.17 -12.65
N THR A 52 -6.11 -16.21 -13.22
CA THR A 52 -7.18 -15.27 -12.87
C THR A 52 -7.89 -15.74 -11.61
N LEU A 53 -7.83 -14.91 -10.57
CA LEU A 53 -8.46 -15.17 -9.28
C LEU A 53 -9.93 -14.78 -9.26
N ASN A 54 -10.23 -13.59 -9.79
CA ASN A 54 -11.58 -13.05 -9.82
C ASN A 54 -11.71 -12.03 -10.95
N HIS A 55 -12.92 -11.80 -11.45
CA HIS A 55 -13.20 -10.81 -12.47
C HIS A 55 -14.61 -10.22 -12.34
N THR A 56 -14.80 -9.05 -12.93
CA THR A 56 -16.10 -8.38 -13.06
C THR A 56 -16.19 -7.65 -14.39
N SER A 57 -17.41 -7.56 -14.91
CA SER A 57 -17.76 -6.79 -16.09
C SER A 57 -19.20 -6.27 -15.91
N SER A 58 -19.56 -5.25 -16.69
CA SER A 58 -20.91 -4.68 -16.67
C SER A 58 -21.33 -4.31 -18.09
N PRO A 59 -22.58 -4.59 -18.49
CA PRO A 59 -23.11 -4.13 -19.77
C PRO A 59 -23.35 -2.61 -19.80
N ASP A 60 -23.50 -1.97 -18.64
CA ASP A 60 -23.66 -0.53 -18.55
C ASP A 60 -22.30 0.16 -18.62
N LEU A 61 -22.04 0.77 -19.77
CA LEU A 61 -20.77 1.43 -20.12
C LEU A 61 -20.44 2.64 -19.22
N SER A 62 -21.41 3.20 -18.51
CA SER A 62 -21.21 4.38 -17.65
C SER A 62 -20.74 4.02 -16.24
N THR A 63 -20.83 2.75 -15.87
CA THR A 63 -20.51 2.29 -14.51
C THR A 63 -19.02 2.37 -14.19
N LEU A 64 -18.70 2.50 -12.90
CA LEU A 64 -17.34 2.33 -12.40
C LEU A 64 -17.15 0.87 -11.98
N LEU A 65 -16.35 0.11 -12.73
CA LEU A 65 -16.01 -1.26 -12.34
C LEU A 65 -15.10 -1.21 -11.12
N SER A 66 -15.38 -2.05 -10.14
CA SER A 66 -14.59 -2.14 -8.90
C SER A 66 -14.50 -3.58 -8.45
N LEU A 67 -13.29 -4.07 -8.14
CA LEU A 67 -13.04 -5.45 -7.78
C LEU A 67 -12.13 -5.55 -6.53
N PRO A 68 -12.68 -5.97 -5.38
CA PRO A 68 -11.92 -6.07 -4.14
C PRO A 68 -11.05 -7.32 -4.09
N LEU A 69 -9.95 -7.26 -3.34
CA LEU A 69 -9.11 -8.41 -3.04
C LEU A 69 -8.53 -8.30 -1.63
N GLU A 70 -8.52 -9.44 -0.92
CA GLU A 70 -7.75 -9.59 0.32
C GLU A 70 -6.37 -10.14 -0.02
N ILE A 71 -5.33 -9.47 0.47
CA ILE A 71 -3.94 -9.85 0.25
C ILE A 71 -3.24 -10.10 1.58
N GLU A 72 -2.36 -11.10 1.59
CA GLU A 72 -1.53 -11.48 2.73
C GLU A 72 -0.12 -10.89 2.59
N TYR A 73 0.53 -10.60 3.72
CA TYR A 73 1.88 -10.01 3.73
C TYR A 73 2.91 -10.80 2.89
N ASN A 74 2.93 -12.13 2.98
CA ASN A 74 3.98 -12.97 2.39
C ASN A 74 3.54 -13.64 1.07
N SER A 75 2.66 -12.98 0.31
CA SER A 75 2.09 -13.52 -0.93
C SER A 75 2.84 -13.04 -2.16
N ALA A 76 2.80 -13.83 -3.24
CA ALA A 76 3.30 -13.40 -4.54
C ALA A 76 2.57 -12.14 -5.02
N PRO A 77 3.21 -11.27 -5.83
CA PRO A 77 2.57 -10.06 -6.34
C PRO A 77 1.27 -10.35 -7.09
N TYR A 78 0.26 -9.54 -6.83
CA TYR A 78 -1.01 -9.57 -7.55
C TYR A 78 -0.97 -8.59 -8.72
N SER A 79 -1.82 -8.83 -9.71
CA SER A 79 -1.99 -7.93 -10.85
C SER A 79 -3.46 -7.61 -11.02
N CYS A 80 -3.80 -6.32 -10.99
CA CYS A 80 -5.09 -5.87 -11.46
C CYS A 80 -5.00 -5.63 -12.97
N VAL A 81 -5.76 -6.41 -13.73
CA VAL A 81 -5.75 -6.40 -15.20
C VAL A 81 -7.09 -5.89 -15.70
N VAL A 82 -7.03 -4.88 -16.55
CA VAL A 82 -8.17 -4.33 -17.29
C VAL A 82 -7.94 -4.58 -18.76
N ASN A 83 -8.89 -5.20 -19.44
CA ASN A 83 -8.77 -5.44 -20.87
C ASN A 83 -10.10 -5.28 -21.60
N ASN A 84 -9.98 -5.03 -22.90
CA ASN A 84 -11.02 -5.21 -23.90
C ASN A 84 -10.38 -5.82 -25.16
N PRO A 85 -11.13 -6.13 -26.24
CA PRO A 85 -10.58 -6.80 -27.42
C PRO A 85 -9.39 -6.11 -28.11
N VAL A 86 -9.17 -4.82 -27.87
CA VAL A 86 -8.13 -4.03 -28.55
C VAL A 86 -6.99 -3.58 -27.63
N SER A 87 -7.16 -3.63 -26.31
CA SER A 87 -6.19 -3.05 -25.38
C SER A 87 -6.21 -3.73 -24.01
N ASN A 88 -5.05 -3.68 -23.35
CA ASN A 88 -4.83 -4.24 -22.01
C ASN A 88 -4.01 -3.23 -21.17
N GLN A 89 -4.40 -3.06 -19.90
CA GLN A 89 -3.69 -2.29 -18.90
C GLN A 89 -3.59 -3.10 -17.60
N THR A 90 -2.40 -3.10 -17.01
CA THR A 90 -2.12 -3.84 -15.78
C THR A 90 -1.48 -2.95 -14.73
N VAL A 91 -1.87 -3.13 -13.48
CA VAL A 91 -1.20 -2.56 -12.30
C VAL A 91 -0.80 -3.68 -11.37
N THR A 92 0.51 -3.80 -11.11
CA THR A 92 1.06 -4.75 -10.15
C THR A 92 0.90 -4.21 -8.73
N VAL A 93 0.48 -5.08 -7.83
CA VAL A 93 0.18 -4.79 -6.44
C VAL A 93 1.01 -5.70 -5.56
N LYS A 94 1.92 -5.08 -4.80
CA LYS A 94 2.77 -5.74 -3.82
C LYS A 94 2.28 -5.40 -2.42
N ALA A 95 2.19 -6.40 -1.55
CA ALA A 95 1.67 -6.21 -0.20
C ALA A 95 2.47 -5.13 0.55
N GLU A 96 3.79 -5.13 0.43
CA GLU A 96 4.71 -4.20 1.10
C GLU A 96 4.40 -2.74 0.76
N GLU A 97 4.08 -2.47 -0.51
CA GLU A 97 3.80 -1.12 -1.02
C GLU A 97 2.40 -0.64 -0.63
N TYR A 98 1.38 -1.46 -0.90
CA TYR A 98 -0.01 -1.02 -0.76
C TYR A 98 -0.53 -1.13 0.67
N CYS A 99 0.00 -2.05 1.47
CA CYS A 99 -0.51 -2.32 2.81
C CYS A 99 0.41 -1.82 3.91
N PHE A 100 1.72 -1.76 3.71
CA PHE A 100 2.68 -1.53 4.81
C PHE A 100 3.44 -0.19 4.75
N GLY A 101 3.16 0.68 3.78
CA GLY A 101 3.88 1.96 3.59
C GLY A 101 3.94 2.95 4.77
N ASN A 102 3.23 2.72 5.88
CA ASN A 102 3.23 3.62 7.05
C ASN A 102 3.54 2.95 8.41
N CYS A 103 3.38 1.64 8.59
CA CYS A 103 3.62 1.01 9.92
C CYS A 103 5.10 1.08 10.34
N THR A 104 6.02 1.04 9.37
CA THR A 104 7.46 1.16 9.66
C THR A 104 7.84 2.59 10.05
N ARG A 105 7.19 3.61 9.50
CA ARG A 105 7.47 5.01 9.84
C ARG A 105 7.12 5.35 11.29
N ASP A 106 5.98 4.89 11.77
CA ASP A 106 5.53 5.19 13.13
C ASP A 106 6.38 4.44 14.17
N VAL A 107 6.70 3.17 13.92
CA VAL A 107 7.53 2.38 14.83
C VAL A 107 8.98 2.88 14.86
N VAL A 108 9.56 3.22 13.70
CA VAL A 108 10.92 3.79 13.64
C VAL A 108 10.95 5.16 14.30
N GLY A 109 9.94 6.01 14.07
CA GLY A 109 9.81 7.30 14.74
C GLY A 109 9.72 7.17 16.25
N TYR A 110 8.90 6.23 16.74
CA TYR A 110 8.78 5.94 18.16
C TYR A 110 10.08 5.42 18.78
N ILE A 111 10.75 4.47 18.13
CA ILE A 111 12.05 3.93 18.59
C ILE A 111 13.08 5.07 18.67
N MET A 112 13.19 5.89 17.63
CA MET A 112 14.12 7.03 17.61
C MET A 112 13.80 8.04 18.73
N PHE A 113 12.52 8.31 19.01
CA PHE A 113 12.10 9.17 20.11
C PHE A 113 12.50 8.60 21.48
N VAL A 114 12.22 7.31 21.72
CA VAL A 114 12.60 6.63 22.96
C VAL A 114 14.11 6.64 23.18
N LEU A 115 14.90 6.36 22.14
CA LEU A 115 16.36 6.40 22.22
C LEU A 115 16.88 7.79 22.64
N ARG A 116 16.31 8.87 22.08
CA ARG A 116 16.68 10.25 22.46
C ARG A 116 16.30 10.58 23.91
N LEU A 117 15.15 10.11 24.38
CA LEU A 117 14.75 10.29 25.78
C LEU A 117 15.70 9.57 26.74
N VAL A 118 16.10 8.34 26.41
CA VAL A 118 17.05 7.56 27.22
C VAL A 118 18.40 8.27 27.30
N GLU A 119 18.93 8.77 26.17
CA GLU A 119 20.17 9.56 26.17
C GLU A 119 20.07 10.78 27.11
N PHE A 120 18.96 11.51 27.05
CA PHE A 120 18.76 12.69 27.89
C PHE A 120 18.73 12.35 29.39
N VAL A 121 18.02 11.28 29.76
CA VAL A 121 17.97 10.81 31.17
C VAL A 121 19.36 10.38 31.66
N LEU A 122 20.13 9.67 30.84
CA LEU A 122 21.50 9.25 31.22
C LEU A 122 22.42 10.45 31.45
N VAL A 123 22.36 11.47 30.58
CA VAL A 123 23.15 12.70 30.73
C VAL A 123 22.75 13.46 32.00
N THR A 124 21.46 13.63 32.26
CA THR A 124 21.00 14.33 33.48
C THR A 124 21.41 13.63 34.77
N LEU A 125 21.35 12.29 34.82
CA LEU A 125 21.84 11.51 35.96
C LEU A 125 23.36 11.65 36.14
N ALA A 126 24.13 11.55 35.07
CA ALA A 126 25.59 11.70 35.12
C ALA A 126 26.01 13.09 35.63
N VAL A 127 25.40 14.16 35.11
CA VAL A 127 25.65 15.53 35.56
C VAL A 127 25.22 15.72 37.02
N GLY A 128 24.06 15.18 37.41
CA GLY A 128 23.58 15.22 38.79
C GLY A 128 24.55 14.57 39.77
N LEU A 129 25.06 13.38 39.42
CA LEU A 129 26.07 12.67 40.22
C LEU A 129 27.39 13.46 40.32
N LEU A 130 27.88 14.01 39.21
CA LEU A 130 29.09 14.84 39.20
C LEU A 130 28.95 16.08 40.10
N LEU A 131 27.81 16.78 40.02
CA LEU A 131 27.53 17.95 40.86
C LEU A 131 27.43 17.57 42.34
N HIS A 132 26.79 16.45 42.66
CA HIS A 132 26.71 15.95 44.03
C HIS A 132 28.11 15.63 44.58
N MET A 133 28.92 14.87 43.83
CA MET A 133 30.30 14.55 44.19
C MET A 133 31.16 15.81 44.39
N TYR A 134 31.01 16.80 43.52
CA TYR A 134 31.72 18.07 43.63
C TYR A 134 31.32 18.86 44.88
N ARG A 135 30.03 18.89 45.23
CA ARG A 135 29.54 19.52 46.47
C ARG A 135 30.08 18.83 47.71
N VAL A 136 30.01 17.50 47.76
CA VAL A 136 30.52 16.71 48.89
C VAL A 136 32.04 16.86 49.01
N GLY A 137 32.78 16.80 47.91
CA GLY A 137 34.23 17.02 47.89
C GLY A 137 34.65 18.41 48.36
N ARG A 138 33.89 19.46 48.01
CA ARG A 138 34.09 20.80 48.59
C ARG A 138 33.85 20.85 50.09
N VAL A 139 32.78 20.22 50.59
CA VAL A 139 32.47 20.21 52.02
C VAL A 139 33.56 19.49 52.82
N LEU A 140 34.09 18.38 52.29
CA LEU A 140 35.17 17.62 52.92
C LEU A 140 36.52 18.35 52.90
N THR A 141 36.76 19.24 51.93
CA THR A 141 38.01 20.04 51.85
C THR A 141 37.98 21.28 52.74
N GLN A 142 36.81 21.76 53.17
CA GLN A 142 36.68 22.94 54.03
C GLN A 142 36.79 22.63 55.54
N HIS A 143 36.78 21.34 55.93
CA HIS A 143 36.92 20.87 57.31
C HIS A 143 38.29 20.24 57.62
N ARG A 144 39.32 20.48 56.79
CA ARG A 144 40.71 20.05 57.03
C ARG A 144 41.65 21.23 57.20
#